data_AF-A0A640MGV7-F1
#
_entry.id   AF-A0A640MGV7-F1
#
_cell.length_a   1.000
_cell.length_b   1.000
_cell.length_c   1.000
_cell.angle_alpha   90.00
_cell.angle_beta   90.00
_cell.angle_gamma   90.00
#
_symmetry.space_group_name_H-M   'P 1'
#
loop_
_entity.id
_entity.type
_entity.pdbx_description
1 polymer ?
#
loop_
_entity_poly.entity_id
_entity_poly.type
_entity_poly.pdbx_seq_one_letter_code
_entity_poly.pdbx_strand_id
1 'polypeptide(L)'
;MTQTDKEETTVDENTDTFSSTLEFDGNYPLTSTGDKLEGAYHQEQTYFVNLPVDRNNANGSRVHLHFKYAENLDFDSSLVTVYANDKPIGSKKLTAARANGDELNLEFPKNLEIADSFVLKVAFDLNVKSPEVLRNGQTPWAFIENNSNAFIQTEELNDILFNNYPNIFIRSRSFADLAILLPEKMDDNYFKVLTNLFNLIGNYAESNVGEITYYKKAPKNAALENHNLIIFGTPKDNPMIRKLNDQLYFHYDKDFTRFVSNEKLSIEKDYGKQIGTAQLMFSPYNAKAAALILTGAKSQGVFLASTQVNTEKNTSMYKGDAIVVDPNYRRYDYRFKKRVSNVSNESLGKRIVNNHKLMIYLFVFLIGMTIIGLSAFFIVKKNLKGGE
;
A
#
# COMPACT_ATOMS: atom_id res chain seq x y z
N MET A 1 15.98 22.39 -13.80
CA MET A 1 16.61 23.34 -12.89
C MET A 1 17.88 22.70 -12.37
N THR A 2 19.04 23.31 -12.58
CA THR A 2 20.32 22.86 -12.03
C THR A 2 20.61 23.74 -10.82
N GLN A 3 20.65 23.16 -9.63
CA GLN A 3 20.86 23.92 -8.38
C GLN A 3 22.34 24.26 -8.13
N THR A 4 23.28 23.64 -8.87
CA THR A 4 24.72 23.87 -8.71
C THR A 4 25.48 23.53 -9.99
N ASP A 5 26.59 24.25 -10.20
CA ASP A 5 27.56 24.02 -11.28
C ASP A 5 28.89 23.44 -10.75
N LYS A 6 28.95 23.08 -9.46
CA LYS A 6 30.15 22.46 -8.84
C LYS A 6 30.20 20.96 -9.11
N GLU A 7 31.38 20.46 -9.46
CA GLU A 7 31.63 19.02 -9.67
C GLU A 7 31.56 18.20 -8.37
N GLU A 8 31.91 18.80 -7.22
CA GLU A 8 31.86 18.17 -5.90
C GLU A 8 31.37 19.13 -4.82
N THR A 9 30.72 18.59 -3.78
CA THR A 9 30.30 19.33 -2.59
C THR A 9 30.53 18.46 -1.35
N THR A 10 30.95 19.08 -0.24
CA THR A 10 31.17 18.39 1.04
C THR A 10 29.97 18.66 1.94
N VAL A 11 29.34 17.59 2.44
CA VAL A 11 28.23 17.64 3.38
C VAL A 11 28.78 17.38 4.79
N ASP A 12 28.49 18.28 5.73
CA ASP A 12 28.87 18.19 7.14
C ASP A 12 27.66 18.34 8.09
N GLU A 13 27.91 18.31 9.40
CA GLU A 13 26.88 18.38 10.44
C GLU A 13 26.08 19.70 10.46
N ASN A 14 26.64 20.78 9.85
CA ASN A 14 26.00 22.09 9.77
C ASN A 14 25.32 22.32 8.41
N THR A 15 25.37 21.34 7.52
CA THR A 15 24.76 21.44 6.20
C THR A 15 23.24 21.39 6.35
N ASP A 16 22.58 22.49 5.94
CA ASP A 16 21.13 22.64 5.96
C ASP A 16 20.47 21.55 5.10
N THR A 17 19.98 20.50 5.76
CA THR A 17 19.27 19.38 5.14
C THR A 17 17.78 19.48 5.47
N PHE A 18 17.13 20.50 4.92
CA PHE A 18 15.69 20.62 5.02
C PHE A 18 15.04 19.72 3.97
N SER A 19 14.51 18.58 4.43
CA SER A 19 13.72 17.69 3.59
C SER A 19 12.23 17.97 3.77
N SER A 20 11.54 18.25 2.67
CA SER A 20 10.08 18.31 2.69
C SER A 20 9.52 16.90 2.84
N THR A 21 8.69 16.66 3.85
CA THR A 21 7.79 15.49 3.84
C THR A 21 6.73 15.75 2.76
N LEU A 22 6.84 15.04 1.63
CA LEU A 22 5.77 15.02 0.64
C LEU A 22 4.59 14.23 1.23
N GLU A 23 3.68 14.94 1.90
CA GLU A 23 2.38 14.38 2.24
C GLU A 23 1.52 14.32 0.98
N PHE A 24 1.19 13.11 0.55
CA PHE A 24 0.23 12.90 -0.53
C PHE A 24 -1.19 13.06 0.01
N ASP A 25 -1.85 14.15 -0.39
CA ASP A 25 -3.23 14.49 -0.02
C ASP A 25 -4.29 13.80 -0.91
N GLY A 26 -3.84 12.98 -1.86
CA GLY A 26 -4.69 12.30 -2.83
C GLY A 26 -4.97 13.11 -4.09
N ASN A 27 -4.63 14.40 -4.14
CA ASN A 27 -4.96 15.26 -5.26
C ASN A 27 -3.83 15.30 -6.31
N TYR A 28 -4.17 14.94 -7.54
CA TYR A 28 -3.25 14.95 -8.67
C TYR A 28 -3.75 15.92 -9.75
N PRO A 29 -3.11 17.09 -9.94
CA PRO A 29 -3.47 17.98 -11.05
C PRO A 29 -3.09 17.33 -12.38
N LEU A 30 -4.00 17.33 -13.36
CA LEU A 30 -3.73 16.71 -14.67
C LEU A 30 -2.77 17.57 -15.50
N THR A 31 -2.94 18.90 -15.45
CA THR A 31 -2.11 19.87 -16.19
C THR A 31 -1.98 21.16 -15.39
N SER A 32 -0.82 21.82 -15.48
CA SER A 32 -0.56 23.08 -14.76
C SER A 32 -1.02 24.31 -15.53
N THR A 33 -1.02 24.25 -16.86
CA THR A 33 -1.36 25.37 -17.76
C THR A 33 -2.59 25.11 -18.61
N GLY A 34 -3.08 23.88 -18.65
CA GLY A 34 -4.11 23.43 -19.58
C GLY A 34 -3.51 22.86 -20.86
N ASP A 35 -4.24 21.95 -21.48
CA ASP A 35 -3.78 21.19 -22.66
C ASP A 35 -4.75 21.38 -23.83
N LYS A 36 -4.24 21.86 -24.96
CA LYS A 36 -5.02 22.06 -26.19
C LYS A 36 -4.87 20.85 -27.11
N LEU A 37 -6.00 20.32 -27.55
CA LEU A 37 -6.10 19.30 -28.58
C LEU A 37 -6.68 19.94 -29.84
N GLU A 38 -6.04 19.75 -30.99
CA GLU A 38 -6.47 20.29 -32.28
C GLU A 38 -6.66 19.16 -33.29
N GLY A 39 -7.69 19.28 -34.12
CA GLY A 39 -8.01 18.32 -35.16
C GLY A 39 -9.35 17.64 -34.94
N ALA A 40 -9.96 17.19 -36.03
CA ALA A 40 -11.23 16.47 -35.99
C ALA A 40 -11.05 15.03 -35.54
N TYR A 41 -12.19 14.41 -35.24
CA TYR A 41 -12.29 13.02 -34.82
C TYR A 41 -11.54 12.79 -33.51
N HIS A 42 -10.83 11.67 -33.39
CA HIS A 42 -10.24 11.23 -32.16
C HIS A 42 -8.96 12.01 -31.82
N GLN A 43 -8.99 12.75 -30.72
CA GLN A 43 -7.84 13.43 -30.14
C GLN A 43 -7.69 13.00 -28.68
N GLU A 44 -6.47 12.71 -28.24
CA GLU A 44 -6.24 12.21 -26.89
C GLU A 44 -5.09 12.92 -26.19
N GLN A 45 -5.24 13.09 -24.87
CA GLN A 45 -4.20 13.54 -23.97
C GLN A 45 -3.97 12.48 -22.90
N THR A 46 -2.71 12.19 -22.62
CA THR A 46 -2.30 11.16 -21.68
C THR A 46 -1.60 11.77 -20.47
N TYR A 47 -1.96 11.30 -19.28
CA TYR A 47 -1.40 11.71 -17.99
C TYR A 47 -0.89 10.49 -17.23
N PHE A 48 0.34 10.58 -16.71
CA PHE A 48 0.98 9.53 -15.92
C PHE A 48 0.83 9.83 -14.43
N VAL A 49 -0.09 9.14 -13.77
CA VAL A 49 -0.34 9.32 -12.34
C VAL A 49 0.55 8.36 -11.55
N ASN A 50 1.44 8.91 -10.72
CA ASN A 50 2.32 8.15 -9.83
C ASN A 50 1.83 8.29 -8.39
N LEU A 51 1.57 7.17 -7.74
CA LEU A 51 1.12 7.11 -6.35
C LEU A 51 2.30 6.84 -5.41
N PRO A 52 2.22 7.26 -4.14
CA PRO A 52 3.12 6.75 -3.12
C PRO A 52 3.00 5.22 -3.03
N VAL A 53 4.15 4.55 -3.08
CA VAL A 53 4.31 3.09 -3.04
C VAL A 53 3.79 2.45 -1.75
N ASP A 54 3.68 3.20 -0.65
CA ASP A 54 3.25 2.69 0.67
C ASP A 54 1.73 2.54 0.84
N ARG A 55 0.95 2.71 -0.23
CA ARG A 55 -0.50 2.72 -0.15
C ARG A 55 -1.16 1.84 -1.23
N ASN A 56 -2.29 1.23 -0.87
CA ASN A 56 -3.19 0.62 -1.83
C ASN A 56 -4.25 1.62 -2.28
N ASN A 57 -4.73 1.49 -3.51
CA ASN A 57 -5.92 2.20 -3.95
C ASN A 57 -7.15 1.69 -3.20
N ALA A 58 -7.88 2.60 -2.57
CA ALA A 58 -9.17 2.30 -1.97
C ALA A 58 -10.30 2.65 -2.94
N ASN A 59 -11.48 2.06 -2.71
CA ASN A 59 -12.68 2.47 -3.44
C ASN A 59 -13.03 3.93 -3.09
N GLY A 60 -13.26 4.77 -4.11
CA GLY A 60 -13.66 6.17 -3.93
C GLY A 60 -12.82 7.21 -4.68
N SER A 61 -11.80 6.75 -5.43
CA SER A 61 -11.05 7.59 -6.36
C SER A 61 -11.98 8.21 -7.41
N ARG A 62 -11.66 9.45 -7.83
CA ARG A 62 -12.46 10.24 -8.76
C ARG A 62 -11.59 11.02 -9.76
N VAL A 63 -12.13 11.30 -10.94
CA VAL A 63 -11.58 12.26 -11.90
C VAL A 63 -12.56 13.41 -12.07
N HIS A 64 -12.05 14.62 -11.97
CA HIS A 64 -12.76 15.88 -12.18
C HIS A 64 -12.13 16.60 -13.37
N LEU A 65 -12.82 16.58 -14.51
CA LEU A 65 -12.38 17.28 -15.72
C LEU A 65 -13.16 18.57 -15.90
N HIS A 66 -12.45 19.65 -16.18
CA HIS A 66 -12.98 20.91 -16.69
C HIS A 66 -12.41 21.12 -18.08
N PHE A 67 -13.28 21.40 -19.04
CA PHE A 67 -12.85 21.49 -20.43
C PHE A 67 -13.75 22.40 -21.27
N LYS A 68 -13.18 22.85 -22.38
CA LYS A 68 -13.85 23.66 -23.40
C LYS A 68 -13.66 23.00 -24.76
N TYR A 69 -14.54 23.30 -25.69
CA TYR A 69 -14.47 22.73 -27.04
C TYR A 69 -15.09 23.66 -28.07
N ALA A 70 -14.70 23.47 -29.33
CA ALA A 70 -15.19 24.30 -30.42
C ALA A 70 -16.71 24.16 -30.62
N GLU A 71 -17.38 25.27 -30.98
CA GLU A 71 -18.83 25.31 -31.18
C GLU A 71 -19.28 24.74 -32.53
N ASN A 72 -18.36 24.54 -33.47
CA ASN A 72 -18.63 24.03 -34.82
C ASN A 72 -18.62 22.50 -34.93
N LEU A 73 -18.74 21.81 -33.79
CA LEU A 73 -18.84 20.35 -33.73
C LEU A 73 -20.21 19.85 -34.20
N ASP A 74 -20.22 18.62 -34.69
CA ASP A 74 -21.41 17.80 -34.72
C ASP A 74 -21.72 17.26 -33.33
N PHE A 75 -22.53 18.00 -32.57
CA PHE A 75 -22.91 17.61 -31.23
C PHE A 75 -23.73 16.33 -31.16
N ASP A 76 -24.24 15.79 -32.27
CA ASP A 76 -24.97 14.52 -32.24
C ASP A 76 -24.04 13.30 -32.07
N SER A 77 -22.79 13.44 -32.51
CA SER A 77 -21.79 12.37 -32.53
C SER A 77 -20.52 12.69 -31.72
N SER A 78 -20.39 13.91 -31.17
CA SER A 78 -19.18 14.31 -30.43
C SER A 78 -19.28 13.99 -28.93
N LEU A 79 -18.20 13.45 -28.36
CA LEU A 79 -18.14 13.04 -26.96
C LEU A 79 -16.72 13.16 -26.38
N VAL A 80 -16.63 13.16 -25.06
CA VAL A 80 -15.38 12.96 -24.31
C VAL A 80 -15.44 11.64 -23.57
N THR A 81 -14.35 10.86 -23.58
CA THR A 81 -14.20 9.59 -22.85
C THR A 81 -12.95 9.62 -22.01
N VAL A 82 -13.04 9.14 -20.78
CA VAL A 82 -11.90 8.98 -19.88
C VAL A 82 -11.56 7.50 -19.76
N TYR A 83 -10.29 7.18 -19.86
CA TYR A 83 -9.75 5.83 -19.69
C TYR A 83 -8.76 5.80 -18.53
N ALA A 84 -8.72 4.67 -17.84
CA ALA A 84 -7.69 4.34 -16.88
C ALA A 84 -7.08 2.99 -17.27
N ASN A 85 -5.76 2.95 -17.53
CA ASN A 85 -5.06 1.77 -18.06
C ASN A 85 -5.78 1.17 -19.28
N ASP A 86 -6.11 2.03 -20.25
CA ASP A 86 -6.86 1.72 -21.49
C ASP A 86 -8.28 1.15 -21.31
N LYS A 87 -8.81 1.08 -20.07
CA LYS A 87 -10.20 0.73 -19.80
C LYS A 87 -11.05 2.00 -19.71
N PRO A 88 -12.13 2.14 -20.49
CA PRO A 88 -13.02 3.29 -20.39
C PRO A 88 -13.72 3.28 -19.02
N ILE A 89 -13.59 4.39 -18.27
CA ILE A 89 -14.22 4.55 -16.95
C ILE A 89 -15.52 5.38 -17.04
N GLY A 90 -15.70 6.14 -18.12
CA GLY A 90 -16.93 6.86 -18.41
C GLY A 90 -16.78 7.80 -19.59
N SER A 91 -17.91 8.28 -20.10
CA SER A 91 -17.96 9.22 -21.21
C SER A 91 -19.12 10.21 -21.06
N LYS A 92 -19.04 11.32 -21.79
CA LYS A 92 -20.05 12.37 -21.82
C LYS A 92 -20.20 12.93 -23.23
N LYS A 93 -21.44 13.02 -23.71
CA LYS A 93 -21.79 13.70 -24.97
C LYS A 93 -21.52 15.21 -24.86
N LEU A 94 -20.86 15.79 -25.85
CA LEU A 94 -20.62 17.23 -25.93
C LEU A 94 -21.89 17.96 -26.41
N THR A 95 -22.11 19.18 -25.93
CA THR A 95 -23.30 19.97 -26.29
C THR A 95 -22.97 21.42 -26.58
N ALA A 96 -23.67 22.06 -27.52
CA ALA A 96 -23.46 23.48 -27.84
C ALA A 96 -23.56 24.39 -26.61
N ALA A 97 -24.54 24.13 -25.72
CA ALA A 97 -24.80 24.94 -24.54
C ALA A 97 -23.63 24.98 -23.52
N ARG A 98 -22.69 24.04 -23.60
CA ARG A 98 -21.57 23.90 -22.65
C ARG A 98 -20.19 24.05 -23.29
N ALA A 99 -20.13 24.44 -24.56
CA ALA A 99 -18.88 24.52 -25.33
C ALA A 99 -17.80 25.42 -24.68
N ASN A 100 -18.22 26.53 -24.05
CA ASN A 100 -17.32 27.48 -23.40
C ASN A 100 -17.01 27.15 -21.93
N GLY A 101 -17.39 25.98 -21.44
CA GLY A 101 -17.11 25.53 -20.09
C GLY A 101 -18.00 24.36 -19.71
N ASP A 102 -17.45 23.16 -19.80
CA ASP A 102 -18.11 21.93 -19.38
C ASP A 102 -17.29 21.17 -18.34
N GLU A 103 -17.93 20.26 -17.64
CA GLU A 103 -17.33 19.44 -16.60
C GLU A 103 -17.73 17.96 -16.70
N LEU A 104 -16.84 17.07 -16.30
CA LEU A 104 -17.10 15.64 -16.21
C LEU A 104 -16.49 15.10 -14.91
N ASN A 105 -17.36 14.57 -14.05
CA ASN A 105 -17.00 13.95 -12.79
C ASN A 105 -17.25 12.44 -12.90
N LEU A 106 -16.21 11.65 -12.74
CA LEU A 106 -16.27 10.19 -12.84
C LEU A 106 -15.67 9.54 -11.60
N GLU A 107 -16.31 8.49 -11.11
CA GLU A 107 -15.72 7.60 -10.11
C GLU A 107 -14.98 6.48 -10.83
N PHE A 108 -13.82 6.09 -10.28
CA PHE A 108 -13.11 4.94 -10.80
C PHE A 108 -13.87 3.63 -10.50
N PRO A 109 -13.87 2.65 -11.42
CA PRO A 109 -14.47 1.34 -11.16
C PRO A 109 -13.83 0.66 -9.95
N LYS A 110 -14.65 0.01 -9.11
CA LYS A 110 -14.19 -0.70 -7.89
C LYS A 110 -13.18 -1.83 -8.15
N ASN A 111 -13.12 -2.32 -9.38
CA ASN A 111 -12.25 -3.41 -9.83
C ASN A 111 -11.09 -2.91 -10.69
N LEU A 112 -10.82 -1.61 -10.69
CA LEU A 112 -9.65 -1.08 -11.37
C LEU A 112 -8.41 -1.40 -10.54
N GLU A 113 -7.57 -2.29 -11.06
CA GLU A 113 -6.22 -2.51 -10.54
C GLU A 113 -5.39 -1.25 -10.81
N ILE A 114 -5.20 -0.46 -9.77
CA ILE A 114 -4.28 0.67 -9.77
C ILE A 114 -3.04 0.21 -9.00
N ALA A 115 -1.92 0.09 -9.71
CA ALA A 115 -0.62 -0.17 -9.13
C ALA A 115 0.00 1.13 -8.59
N ASP A 116 1.30 1.13 -8.30
CA ASP A 116 2.05 2.31 -7.87
C ASP A 116 2.07 3.44 -8.93
N SER A 117 1.69 3.13 -10.17
CA SER A 117 1.37 4.10 -11.21
C SER A 117 0.25 3.59 -12.12
N PHE A 118 -0.43 4.53 -12.80
CA PHE A 118 -1.40 4.21 -13.83
C PHE A 118 -1.51 5.35 -14.85
N VAL A 119 -2.05 5.01 -16.01
CA VAL A 119 -2.24 5.96 -17.12
C VAL A 119 -3.69 6.43 -17.14
N LEU A 120 -3.88 7.74 -17.05
CA LEU A 120 -5.15 8.40 -17.37
C LEU A 120 -5.10 8.92 -18.80
N LYS A 121 -6.14 8.64 -19.57
CA LYS A 121 -6.29 9.15 -20.93
C LYS A 121 -7.62 9.86 -21.06
N VAL A 122 -7.59 11.09 -21.57
CA VAL A 122 -8.78 11.86 -21.90
C VAL A 122 -8.85 11.94 -23.42
N ALA A 123 -9.87 11.33 -24.01
CA ALA A 123 -10.07 11.34 -25.44
C ALA A 123 -11.32 12.13 -25.82
N PHE A 124 -11.20 12.98 -26.81
CA PHE A 124 -12.30 13.71 -27.43
C PHE A 124 -12.53 13.16 -28.83
N ASP A 125 -13.77 12.79 -29.13
CA ASP A 125 -14.23 12.54 -30.49
C ASP A 125 -14.87 13.83 -31.00
N LEU A 126 -14.07 14.66 -31.69
CA LEU A 126 -14.43 15.98 -32.20
C LEU A 126 -14.99 15.89 -33.63
N ASN A 127 -16.20 15.35 -33.75
CA ASN A 127 -16.85 15.18 -35.04
C ASN A 127 -17.37 16.52 -35.60
N VAL A 128 -17.41 16.67 -36.92
CA VAL A 128 -17.91 17.87 -37.61
C VAL A 128 -18.93 17.50 -38.68
N LYS A 129 -19.92 18.37 -38.92
CA LYS A 129 -21.00 18.10 -39.89
C LYS A 129 -20.55 18.15 -41.35
N SER A 130 -19.48 18.89 -41.65
CA SER A 130 -18.98 19.06 -43.03
C SER A 130 -17.44 19.08 -43.06
N PRO A 131 -16.79 18.33 -43.98
CA PRO A 131 -15.34 18.33 -44.15
C PRO A 131 -14.75 19.70 -44.53
N GLU A 132 -15.55 20.63 -45.04
CA GLU A 132 -15.09 21.99 -45.39
C GLU A 132 -14.59 22.78 -44.16
N VAL A 133 -15.03 22.41 -42.96
CA VAL A 133 -14.60 22.98 -41.68
C VAL A 133 -13.13 22.63 -41.36
N LEU A 134 -12.55 21.62 -42.02
CA LEU A 134 -11.21 21.08 -41.73
C LEU A 134 -10.07 21.81 -42.48
N ARG A 135 -10.39 22.82 -43.29
CA ARG A 135 -9.44 23.45 -44.23
C ARG A 135 -8.26 24.19 -43.58
N ASN A 136 -8.33 24.49 -42.30
CA ASN A 136 -7.36 25.31 -41.55
C ASN A 136 -6.60 24.53 -40.46
N GLY A 137 -6.83 23.22 -40.27
CA GLY A 137 -6.06 22.34 -39.37
C GLY A 137 -6.11 22.64 -37.86
N GLN A 138 -6.53 23.85 -37.47
CA GLN A 138 -6.59 24.35 -36.09
C GLN A 138 -7.99 24.23 -35.46
N THR A 139 -8.95 23.66 -36.21
CA THR A 139 -10.32 23.40 -35.76
C THR A 139 -10.80 22.04 -36.29
N PRO A 140 -11.66 21.33 -35.55
CA PRO A 140 -12.12 21.65 -34.19
C PRO A 140 -10.99 21.53 -33.16
N TRP A 141 -11.25 22.05 -31.96
CA TRP A 141 -10.33 21.98 -30.84
C TRP A 141 -11.08 21.60 -29.57
N ALA A 142 -10.34 21.02 -28.63
CA ALA A 142 -10.73 20.88 -27.23
C ALA A 142 -9.59 21.43 -26.35
N PHE A 143 -9.95 21.87 -25.15
CA PHE A 143 -8.99 22.41 -24.19
C PHE A 143 -9.33 21.85 -22.81
N ILE A 144 -8.41 21.12 -22.21
CA ILE A 144 -8.50 20.63 -20.83
C ILE A 144 -7.95 21.73 -19.93
N GLU A 145 -8.75 22.21 -18.99
CA GLU A 145 -8.37 23.31 -18.09
C GLU A 145 -7.49 22.82 -16.94
N ASN A 146 -6.64 23.71 -16.40
CA ASN A 146 -5.67 23.41 -15.35
C ASN A 146 -6.25 23.16 -13.95
N ASN A 147 -7.54 23.43 -13.76
CA ASN A 147 -8.28 23.01 -12.57
C ASN A 147 -8.79 21.57 -12.67
N SER A 148 -8.52 20.85 -13.76
CA SER A 148 -8.78 19.41 -13.88
C SER A 148 -7.84 18.60 -13.00
N ASN A 149 -8.38 17.65 -12.25
CA ASN A 149 -7.63 16.82 -11.32
C ASN A 149 -8.15 15.37 -11.26
N ALA A 150 -7.30 14.49 -10.74
CA ALA A 150 -7.69 13.18 -10.26
C ALA A 150 -7.48 13.12 -8.75
N PHE A 151 -8.52 12.76 -8.02
CA PHE A 151 -8.42 12.45 -6.59
C PHE A 151 -8.30 10.94 -6.40
N ILE A 152 -7.20 10.50 -5.80
CA ILE A 152 -6.92 9.09 -5.58
C ILE A 152 -7.08 8.77 -4.10
N GLN A 153 -8.15 8.04 -3.81
CA GLN A 153 -8.38 7.51 -2.48
C GLN A 153 -7.38 6.38 -2.24
N THR A 154 -6.62 6.50 -1.16
CA THR A 154 -5.64 5.48 -0.78
C THR A 154 -5.96 4.93 0.61
N GLU A 155 -5.61 3.67 0.85
CA GLU A 155 -5.63 3.01 2.16
C GLU A 155 -4.24 2.44 2.47
N GLU A 156 -3.87 2.41 3.75
CA GLU A 156 -2.61 1.82 4.18
C GLU A 156 -2.62 0.30 3.92
N LEU A 157 -1.48 -0.21 3.45
CA LEU A 157 -1.21 -1.63 3.25
C LEU A 157 -1.27 -2.37 4.61
N ASN A 158 -2.40 -3.03 4.91
CA ASN A 158 -2.57 -3.79 6.15
C ASN A 158 -2.21 -5.29 6.00
N ASP A 159 -2.06 -5.78 4.77
CA ASP A 159 -1.71 -7.18 4.52
C ASP A 159 -0.19 -7.37 4.47
N ILE A 160 0.32 -8.14 5.44
CA ILE A 160 1.73 -8.53 5.50
C ILE A 160 1.95 -9.72 4.56
N LEU A 161 2.39 -9.40 3.34
CA LEU A 161 2.60 -10.32 2.23
C LEU A 161 3.81 -9.91 1.38
N PHE A 162 4.45 -10.87 0.72
CA PHE A 162 5.60 -10.58 -0.14
C PHE A 162 5.27 -9.80 -1.41
N ASN A 163 4.03 -9.88 -1.91
CA ASN A 163 3.59 -9.02 -3.03
C ASN A 163 3.45 -7.54 -2.63
N ASN A 164 3.46 -7.24 -1.33
CA ASN A 164 3.44 -5.88 -0.78
C ASN A 164 4.82 -5.44 -0.26
N TYR A 165 5.86 -6.27 -0.44
CA TYR A 165 7.23 -5.93 -0.09
C TYR A 165 7.95 -5.33 -1.32
N PRO A 166 8.71 -4.22 -1.17
CA PRO A 166 9.22 -3.65 0.07
C PRO A 166 8.31 -2.59 0.73
N ASN A 167 7.16 -2.28 0.15
CA ASN A 167 6.32 -1.13 0.51
C ASN A 167 5.89 -1.12 1.99
N ILE A 168 5.70 -2.28 2.62
CA ILE A 168 5.46 -2.42 4.08
C ILE A 168 6.56 -1.82 4.98
N PHE A 169 7.76 -1.59 4.45
CA PHE A 169 8.92 -1.02 5.15
C PHE A 169 9.19 0.43 4.73
N ILE A 170 8.31 1.00 3.91
CA ILE A 170 8.38 2.37 3.40
C ILE A 170 7.14 3.13 3.88
N ARG A 171 7.34 4.38 4.28
CA ARG A 171 6.26 5.29 4.66
C ARG A 171 6.56 6.67 4.10
N SER A 172 5.65 7.21 3.30
CA SER A 172 5.81 8.52 2.65
C SER A 172 7.18 8.65 1.95
N ARG A 173 7.54 7.60 1.19
CA ARG A 173 8.82 7.48 0.46
C ARG A 173 10.08 7.53 1.33
N SER A 174 9.96 7.29 2.64
CA SER A 174 11.08 7.14 3.58
C SER A 174 11.03 5.77 4.25
N PHE A 175 12.09 5.37 4.97
CA PHE A 175 12.04 4.16 5.80
C PHE A 175 10.97 4.28 6.89
N ALA A 176 10.15 3.24 7.05
CA ALA A 176 9.09 3.19 8.05
C ALA A 176 9.61 2.71 9.42
N ASP A 177 10.47 3.53 10.05
CA ASP A 177 11.07 3.29 11.38
C ASP A 177 11.61 1.86 11.53
N LEU A 178 12.71 1.55 10.83
CA LEU A 178 13.22 0.18 10.75
C LEU A 178 14.17 -0.15 11.90
N ALA A 179 13.91 -1.25 12.61
CA ALA A 179 14.88 -1.86 13.51
C ALA A 179 15.48 -3.13 12.86
N ILE A 180 16.79 -3.10 12.62
CA ILE A 180 17.53 -4.19 11.99
C ILE A 180 18.31 -4.95 13.06
N LEU A 181 17.90 -6.20 13.31
CA LEU A 181 18.52 -7.07 14.31
C LEU A 181 19.50 -8.00 13.62
N LEU A 182 20.77 -7.63 13.75
CA LEU A 182 21.92 -8.28 13.12
C LEU A 182 22.36 -9.51 13.91
N PRO A 183 23.03 -10.48 13.26
CA PRO A 183 23.85 -11.48 13.93
C PRO A 183 24.92 -10.83 14.81
N GLU A 184 25.29 -11.47 15.92
CA GLU A 184 26.35 -11.00 16.83
C GLU A 184 27.70 -10.84 16.11
N LYS A 185 27.96 -11.69 15.11
CA LYS A 185 29.14 -11.64 14.23
C LYS A 185 28.71 -11.69 12.78
N MET A 186 29.11 -10.68 12.01
CA MET A 186 28.86 -10.59 10.57
C MET A 186 29.91 -11.42 9.80
N ASP A 187 29.47 -12.20 8.82
CA ASP A 187 30.30 -12.90 7.85
C ASP A 187 29.96 -12.43 6.42
N ASP A 188 30.67 -12.94 5.41
CA ASP A 188 30.46 -12.54 4.01
C ASP A 188 29.02 -12.79 3.53
N ASN A 189 28.37 -13.84 4.03
CA ASN A 189 26.98 -14.14 3.69
C ASN A 189 26.04 -13.11 4.30
N TYR A 190 26.27 -12.69 5.53
CA TYR A 190 25.48 -11.65 6.19
C TYR A 190 25.66 -10.27 5.56
N PHE A 191 26.85 -9.92 5.08
CA PHE A 191 27.01 -8.70 4.29
C PHE A 191 26.23 -8.77 2.98
N LYS A 192 26.22 -9.91 2.29
CA LYS A 192 25.36 -10.12 1.11
C LYS A 192 23.87 -10.02 1.43
N VAL A 193 23.44 -10.48 2.62
CA VAL A 193 22.05 -10.32 3.07
C VAL A 193 21.69 -8.85 3.20
N LEU A 194 22.54 -8.03 3.83
CA LEU A 194 22.32 -6.59 3.93
C LEU A 194 22.28 -5.93 2.55
N THR A 195 23.22 -6.28 1.67
CA THR A 195 23.22 -5.79 0.28
C THR A 195 21.92 -6.14 -0.42
N ASN A 196 21.46 -7.39 -0.33
CA ASN A 196 20.22 -7.82 -0.96
C ASN A 196 18.99 -7.07 -0.42
N LEU A 197 18.88 -6.89 0.90
CA LEU A 197 17.78 -6.15 1.52
C LEU A 197 17.74 -4.70 1.02
N PHE A 198 18.87 -3.99 1.13
CA PHE A 198 18.94 -2.57 0.81
C PHE A 198 19.00 -2.27 -0.69
N ASN A 199 19.38 -3.25 -1.52
CA ASN A 199 19.28 -3.14 -2.97
C ASN A 199 17.83 -2.96 -3.44
N LEU A 200 16.85 -3.52 -2.72
CA LEU A 200 15.44 -3.31 -3.05
C LEU A 200 14.81 -2.21 -2.21
N ILE A 201 14.89 -2.29 -0.87
CA ILE A 201 14.22 -1.31 0.01
C ILE A 201 14.75 0.10 -0.26
N GLY A 202 16.06 0.24 -0.51
CA GLY A 202 16.69 1.53 -0.80
C GLY A 202 16.17 2.21 -2.08
N ASN A 203 15.69 1.45 -3.07
CA ASN A 203 15.12 2.03 -4.30
C ASN A 203 13.77 2.72 -4.07
N TYR A 204 13.10 2.41 -2.97
CA TYR A 204 11.77 2.93 -2.62
C TYR A 204 11.84 4.04 -1.55
N ALA A 205 13.02 4.25 -0.95
CA ALA A 205 13.29 5.34 -0.02
C ALA A 205 13.83 6.57 -0.79
N GLU A 206 12.94 7.39 -1.34
CA GLU A 206 13.28 8.64 -2.04
C GLU A 206 13.58 9.81 -1.09
N SER A 207 13.24 9.69 0.20
CA SER A 207 13.49 10.70 1.22
C SER A 207 14.34 10.15 2.38
N ASN A 208 15.11 11.04 2.99
CA ASN A 208 16.10 10.75 4.03
C ASN A 208 15.59 11.01 5.46
N VAL A 209 14.29 11.26 5.65
CA VAL A 209 13.72 11.56 6.99
C VAL A 209 13.35 10.31 7.80
N GLY A 210 13.44 9.12 7.22
CA GLY A 210 13.14 7.86 7.90
C GLY A 210 14.29 7.37 8.79
N GLU A 211 13.96 6.69 9.89
CA GLU A 211 14.95 6.13 10.82
C GLU A 211 15.29 4.66 10.51
N ILE A 212 16.58 4.31 10.62
CA ILE A 212 17.05 2.92 10.66
C ILE A 212 17.94 2.72 11.89
N THR A 213 17.52 1.84 12.79
CA THR A 213 18.27 1.52 14.01
C THR A 213 18.84 0.10 13.91
N TYR A 214 20.15 -0.04 14.10
CA TYR A 214 20.83 -1.35 14.05
C TYR A 214 21.11 -1.89 15.45
N TYR A 215 20.76 -3.17 15.67
CA TYR A 215 20.98 -3.87 16.93
C TYR A 215 21.83 -5.12 16.71
N LYS A 216 23.01 -5.18 17.33
CA LYS A 216 23.85 -6.40 17.41
C LYS A 216 23.49 -7.32 18.58
N LYS A 217 22.70 -6.80 19.53
CA LYS A 217 22.20 -7.53 20.70
C LYS A 217 20.71 -7.27 20.81
N ALA A 218 19.95 -8.25 21.28
CA ALA A 218 18.51 -8.11 21.49
C ALA A 218 18.22 -6.92 22.43
N PRO A 219 17.54 -5.85 21.97
CA PRO A 219 17.17 -4.76 22.83
C PRO A 219 15.99 -5.17 23.72
N LYS A 220 15.63 -4.31 24.69
CA LYS A 220 14.39 -4.48 25.46
C LYS A 220 13.18 -4.39 24.52
N ASN A 221 12.13 -5.15 24.80
CA ASN A 221 10.91 -5.18 23.98
C ASN A 221 10.34 -3.79 23.68
N ALA A 222 10.34 -2.88 24.68
CA ALA A 222 9.85 -1.51 24.52
C ALA A 222 10.56 -0.72 23.40
N ALA A 223 11.84 -1.02 23.13
CA ALA A 223 12.58 -0.40 22.05
C ALA A 223 12.24 -0.98 20.66
N LEU A 224 11.35 -1.97 20.57
CA LEU A 224 10.89 -2.59 19.32
C LEU A 224 9.41 -2.30 19.04
N GLU A 225 8.68 -1.68 19.97
CA GLU A 225 7.23 -1.45 19.85
C GLU A 225 6.88 -0.47 18.74
N ASN A 226 7.76 0.48 18.42
CA ASN A 226 7.51 1.50 17.40
C ASN A 226 8.20 1.21 16.07
N HIS A 227 8.77 0.01 15.90
CA HIS A 227 9.57 -0.31 14.72
C HIS A 227 8.99 -1.45 13.90
N ASN A 228 9.08 -1.30 12.58
CA ASN A 228 9.06 -2.45 11.69
C ASN A 228 10.41 -3.18 11.80
N LEU A 229 10.38 -4.51 11.82
CA LEU A 229 11.56 -5.31 12.15
C LEU A 229 12.11 -6.01 10.92
N ILE A 230 13.44 -5.99 10.77
CA ILE A 230 14.16 -6.90 9.90
C ILE A 230 15.16 -7.68 10.77
N ILE A 231 14.97 -8.98 10.87
CA ILE A 231 15.78 -9.87 11.71
C ILE A 231 16.44 -10.88 10.78
N PHE A 232 17.77 -10.98 10.82
CA PHE A 232 18.44 -12.03 10.06
C PHE A 232 19.60 -12.67 10.81
N GLY A 233 19.88 -13.92 10.49
CA GLY A 233 20.92 -14.71 11.13
C GLY A 233 20.54 -16.17 11.26
N THR A 234 21.31 -16.90 12.06
CA THR A 234 20.97 -18.24 12.51
C THR A 234 20.49 -18.19 13.95
N PRO A 235 19.79 -19.22 14.44
CA PRO A 235 19.53 -19.34 15.87
C PRO A 235 20.81 -19.36 16.73
N LYS A 236 21.99 -19.69 16.18
CA LYS A 236 23.24 -19.72 16.95
C LYS A 236 23.76 -18.31 17.24
N ASP A 237 23.68 -17.40 16.28
CA ASP A 237 24.32 -16.08 16.31
C ASP A 237 23.34 -14.90 16.34
N ASN A 238 22.02 -15.13 16.25
CA ASN A 238 21.01 -14.12 16.51
C ASN A 238 20.02 -14.62 17.58
N PRO A 239 20.15 -14.19 18.85
CA PRO A 239 19.28 -14.61 19.95
C PRO A 239 17.80 -14.34 19.74
N MET A 240 17.45 -13.36 18.90
CA MET A 240 16.04 -13.04 18.62
C MET A 240 15.38 -14.14 17.79
N ILE A 241 16.12 -14.81 16.91
CA ILE A 241 15.59 -15.94 16.14
C ILE A 241 15.23 -17.10 17.08
N ARG A 242 16.04 -17.38 18.11
CA ARG A 242 15.69 -18.38 19.14
C ARG A 242 14.44 -17.98 19.92
N LYS A 243 14.37 -16.71 20.34
CA LYS A 243 13.23 -16.18 21.10
C LYS A 243 11.92 -16.26 20.33
N LEU A 244 11.98 -16.05 19.01
CA LEU A 244 10.81 -16.03 18.13
C LEU A 244 10.46 -17.40 17.54
N ASN A 245 11.22 -18.45 17.84
CA ASN A 245 11.11 -19.74 17.17
C ASN A 245 9.69 -20.30 17.14
N ASP A 246 8.98 -20.24 18.28
CA ASP A 246 7.62 -20.78 18.41
C ASP A 246 6.56 -19.94 17.66
N GLN A 247 6.93 -18.78 17.15
CA GLN A 247 6.07 -17.87 16.38
C GLN A 247 6.39 -17.87 14.88
N LEU A 248 7.53 -18.41 14.48
CA LEU A 248 7.89 -18.56 13.07
C LEU A 248 6.90 -19.51 12.38
N TYR A 249 6.68 -19.36 11.08
CA TYR A 249 5.93 -20.35 10.30
C TYR A 249 6.75 -21.63 10.07
N PHE A 250 8.05 -21.45 9.80
CA PHE A 250 9.07 -22.47 9.74
C PHE A 250 9.96 -22.35 10.96
N HIS A 251 9.60 -23.11 12.00
CA HIS A 251 10.32 -23.23 13.26
C HIS A 251 11.49 -24.22 13.17
N TYR A 252 12.44 -24.07 14.09
CA TYR A 252 13.52 -25.01 14.33
C TYR A 252 13.14 -26.09 15.34
N ASP A 253 13.92 -27.16 15.35
CA ASP A 253 13.92 -28.11 16.47
C ASP A 253 14.51 -27.51 17.76
N LYS A 254 14.39 -28.27 18.85
CA LYS A 254 14.83 -27.85 20.19
C LYS A 254 16.31 -27.49 20.27
N ASP A 255 17.13 -28.14 19.45
CA ASP A 255 18.58 -27.91 19.38
C ASP A 255 18.96 -26.79 18.41
N PHE A 256 17.97 -26.21 17.73
CA PHE A 256 18.12 -25.16 16.73
C PHE A 256 19.07 -25.49 15.57
N THR A 257 19.10 -26.76 15.16
CA THR A 257 20.03 -27.25 14.13
C THR A 257 19.40 -27.40 12.76
N ARG A 258 18.07 -27.46 12.69
CA ARG A 258 17.31 -27.62 11.44
C ARG A 258 15.87 -27.15 11.60
N PHE A 259 15.23 -26.83 10.48
CA PHE A 259 13.79 -26.67 10.44
C PHE A 259 13.06 -28.01 10.68
N VAL A 260 11.86 -27.92 11.25
CA VAL A 260 10.94 -29.05 11.42
C VAL A 260 9.79 -28.97 10.41
N SER A 261 9.23 -30.12 10.04
CA SER A 261 8.00 -30.18 9.26
C SER A 261 6.87 -29.38 9.93
N ASN A 262 5.98 -28.83 9.11
CA ASN A 262 4.77 -28.15 9.55
C ASN A 262 3.59 -28.56 8.66
N GLU A 263 2.47 -27.86 8.77
CA GLU A 263 1.24 -28.15 8.01
C GLU A 263 1.36 -27.87 6.50
N LYS A 264 2.42 -27.19 6.05
CA LYS A 264 2.64 -26.83 4.64
C LYS A 264 3.69 -27.68 3.95
N LEU A 265 4.71 -28.14 4.68
CA LEU A 265 5.84 -28.85 4.12
C LEU A 265 6.35 -29.92 5.08
N SER A 266 6.48 -31.14 4.55
CA SER A 266 7.24 -32.21 5.20
C SER A 266 8.73 -32.02 4.90
N ILE A 267 9.53 -31.88 5.96
CA ILE A 267 10.95 -31.55 5.88
C ILE A 267 11.76 -32.74 6.40
N GLU A 268 12.55 -33.33 5.51
CA GLU A 268 13.56 -34.32 5.89
C GLU A 268 14.66 -33.65 6.74
N LYS A 269 15.25 -34.39 7.69
CA LYS A 269 16.16 -33.83 8.71
C LYS A 269 17.38 -33.15 8.12
N ASP A 270 18.04 -33.74 7.13
CA ASP A 270 19.22 -33.16 6.50
C ASP A 270 18.85 -32.04 5.53
N TYR A 271 17.71 -32.16 4.84
CA TYR A 271 17.16 -31.06 4.05
C TYR A 271 16.89 -29.81 4.91
N GLY A 272 16.30 -30.00 6.10
CA GLY A 272 16.03 -28.92 7.05
C GLY A 272 17.28 -28.21 7.59
N LYS A 273 18.48 -28.79 7.47
CA LYS A 273 19.78 -28.15 7.82
C LYS A 273 20.33 -27.25 6.71
N GLN A 274 19.78 -27.37 5.50
CA GLN A 274 20.36 -26.77 4.30
C GLN A 274 19.53 -25.63 3.72
N ILE A 275 18.21 -25.64 3.96
CA ILE A 275 17.30 -24.61 3.47
C ILE A 275 17.45 -23.29 4.23
N GLY A 276 17.04 -22.21 3.57
CA GLY A 276 16.81 -20.89 4.12
C GLY A 276 15.33 -20.51 4.04
N THR A 277 14.89 -19.64 4.93
CA THR A 277 13.51 -19.12 4.93
C THR A 277 13.48 -17.61 5.03
N ALA A 278 12.61 -16.98 4.24
CA ALA A 278 12.19 -15.60 4.42
C ALA A 278 10.74 -15.62 4.91
N GLN A 279 10.48 -15.06 6.09
CA GLN A 279 9.18 -15.15 6.75
C GLN A 279 8.72 -13.75 7.10
N LEU A 280 7.58 -13.35 6.54
CA LEU A 280 7.00 -12.05 6.73
C LEU A 280 5.75 -12.16 7.63
N MET A 281 5.79 -11.51 8.79
CA MET A 281 4.77 -11.67 9.83
C MET A 281 4.51 -10.36 10.57
N PHE A 282 3.48 -10.34 11.42
CA PHE A 282 3.29 -9.21 12.33
C PHE A 282 4.39 -9.25 13.39
N SER A 283 4.90 -8.08 13.75
CA SER A 283 5.82 -7.95 14.86
C SER A 283 5.14 -8.45 16.14
N PRO A 284 5.79 -9.31 16.93
CA PRO A 284 5.24 -9.74 18.21
C PRO A 284 5.27 -8.65 19.27
N TYR A 285 5.91 -7.51 18.97
CA TYR A 285 5.98 -6.34 19.85
C TYR A 285 4.94 -5.27 19.48
N ASN A 286 4.43 -5.29 18.24
CA ASN A 286 3.38 -4.38 17.79
C ASN A 286 2.53 -5.04 16.70
N ALA A 287 1.23 -5.19 16.98
CA ALA A 287 0.28 -5.86 16.09
C ALA A 287 0.03 -5.14 14.75
N LYS A 288 0.47 -3.88 14.60
CA LYS A 288 0.41 -3.11 13.36
C LYS A 288 1.76 -3.06 12.61
N ALA A 289 2.86 -3.43 13.26
CA ALA A 289 4.18 -3.43 12.65
C ALA A 289 4.47 -4.77 11.96
N ALA A 290 5.26 -4.74 10.90
CA ALA A 290 5.74 -5.92 10.19
C ALA A 290 7.08 -6.40 10.75
N ALA A 291 7.36 -7.68 10.57
CA ALA A 291 8.64 -8.31 10.83
C ALA A 291 9.02 -9.21 9.64
N LEU A 292 10.17 -8.93 9.03
CA LEU A 292 10.82 -9.82 8.07
C LEU A 292 11.92 -10.60 8.78
N ILE A 293 11.79 -11.92 8.83
CA ILE A 293 12.77 -12.83 9.42
C ILE A 293 13.44 -13.62 8.29
N LEU A 294 14.73 -13.38 8.07
CA LEU A 294 15.57 -14.18 7.18
C LEU A 294 16.42 -15.13 8.02
N THR A 295 16.18 -16.44 7.93
CA THR A 295 16.86 -17.39 8.80
C THR A 295 17.20 -18.70 8.11
N GLY A 296 18.27 -19.35 8.57
CA GLY A 296 18.73 -20.67 8.12
C GLY A 296 19.53 -21.35 9.23
N ALA A 297 19.80 -22.65 9.12
CA ALA A 297 20.66 -23.33 10.09
C ALA A 297 22.13 -22.89 9.98
N LYS A 298 22.50 -22.32 8.82
CA LYS A 298 23.83 -21.76 8.51
C LYS A 298 23.64 -20.40 7.81
N SER A 299 24.63 -19.52 7.88
CA SER A 299 24.59 -18.20 7.23
C SER A 299 24.33 -18.29 5.72
N GLN A 300 24.79 -19.36 5.06
CA GLN A 300 24.48 -19.64 3.65
C GLN A 300 22.96 -19.76 3.39
N GLY A 301 22.20 -20.39 4.29
CA GLY A 301 20.74 -20.48 4.17
C GLY A 301 20.08 -19.10 4.31
N VAL A 302 20.59 -18.26 5.22
CA VAL A 302 20.13 -16.87 5.39
C VAL A 302 20.38 -16.07 4.10
N PHE A 303 21.55 -16.23 3.49
CA PHE A 303 21.86 -15.63 2.20
C PHE A 303 20.90 -16.09 1.11
N LEU A 304 20.67 -17.40 0.96
CA LEU A 304 19.71 -17.94 -0.01
C LEU A 304 18.31 -17.34 0.16
N ALA A 305 17.83 -17.19 1.40
CA ALA A 305 16.57 -16.53 1.69
C ALA A 305 16.57 -15.05 1.24
N SER A 306 17.66 -14.32 1.52
CA SER A 306 17.77 -12.90 1.12
C SER A 306 17.72 -12.68 -0.39
N THR A 307 18.17 -13.65 -1.21
CA THR A 307 18.10 -13.53 -2.68
C THR A 307 16.68 -13.50 -3.23
N GLN A 308 15.65 -13.82 -2.42
CA GLN A 308 14.25 -13.76 -2.84
C GLN A 308 13.60 -12.40 -2.60
N VAL A 309 14.25 -11.55 -1.79
CA VAL A 309 13.75 -10.24 -1.38
C VAL A 309 14.65 -9.10 -1.86
N ASN A 310 15.45 -9.37 -2.90
CA ASN A 310 16.49 -8.46 -3.39
C ASN A 310 16.13 -7.64 -4.63
N THR A 311 15.04 -8.00 -5.33
CA THR A 311 14.56 -7.33 -6.54
C THR A 311 13.04 -7.44 -6.64
N GLU A 312 12.40 -6.43 -7.23
CA GLU A 312 10.95 -6.40 -7.43
C GLU A 312 10.45 -7.57 -8.29
N LYS A 313 11.25 -7.98 -9.28
CA LYS A 313 10.99 -9.17 -10.08
C LYS A 313 10.89 -10.43 -9.22
N ASN A 314 11.72 -10.59 -8.19
CA ASN A 314 11.65 -11.76 -7.34
C ASN A 314 10.44 -11.67 -6.41
N THR A 315 10.18 -10.51 -5.82
CA THR A 315 9.12 -10.35 -4.80
C THR A 315 7.71 -10.40 -5.40
N SER A 316 7.51 -9.83 -6.58
CA SER A 316 6.24 -9.87 -7.33
C SER A 316 5.78 -11.29 -7.70
N MET A 317 6.68 -12.28 -7.71
CA MET A 317 6.33 -13.69 -7.96
C MET A 317 5.66 -14.36 -6.75
N TYR A 318 5.82 -13.82 -5.55
CA TYR A 318 5.36 -14.43 -4.31
C TYR A 318 4.06 -13.79 -3.82
N LYS A 319 3.07 -14.63 -3.52
CA LYS A 319 1.76 -14.22 -3.02
C LYS A 319 1.56 -14.62 -1.56
N GLY A 320 2.52 -15.33 -0.99
CA GLY A 320 2.53 -15.80 0.39
C GLY A 320 3.22 -14.84 1.36
N ASP A 321 3.32 -15.32 2.60
CA ASP A 321 3.98 -14.68 3.73
C ASP A 321 5.20 -15.50 4.21
N ALA A 322 5.55 -16.59 3.53
CA ALA A 322 6.74 -17.37 3.79
C ALA A 322 7.32 -17.94 2.50
N ILE A 323 8.64 -17.80 2.33
CA ILE A 323 9.40 -18.37 1.22
C ILE A 323 10.44 -19.34 1.78
N VAL A 324 10.53 -20.52 1.19
CA VAL A 324 11.60 -21.51 1.47
C VAL A 324 12.49 -21.61 0.25
N VAL A 325 13.80 -21.58 0.45
CA VAL A 325 14.81 -21.71 -0.59
C VAL A 325 15.79 -22.80 -0.23
N ASP A 326 16.08 -23.69 -1.18
CA ASP A 326 17.08 -24.74 -1.00
C ASP A 326 18.43 -24.42 -1.68
N PRO A 327 19.49 -25.20 -1.44
CA PRO A 327 20.80 -24.97 -2.04
C PRO A 327 20.83 -25.03 -3.58
N ASN A 328 19.82 -25.64 -4.20
CA ASN A 328 19.68 -25.70 -5.65
C ASN A 328 18.86 -24.52 -6.20
N TYR A 329 18.62 -23.50 -5.38
CA TYR A 329 17.78 -22.34 -5.70
C TYR A 329 16.34 -22.72 -6.09
N ARG A 330 15.84 -23.86 -5.61
CA ARG A 330 14.41 -24.16 -5.70
C ARG A 330 13.69 -23.36 -4.64
N ARG A 331 12.54 -22.80 -5.02
CA ARG A 331 11.83 -21.78 -4.26
C ARG A 331 10.40 -22.22 -4.07
N TYR A 332 9.90 -22.09 -2.85
CA TYR A 332 8.53 -22.46 -2.50
C TYR A 332 7.89 -21.29 -1.75
N ASP A 333 6.72 -20.88 -2.22
CA ASP A 333 5.91 -19.81 -1.64
C ASP A 333 4.74 -20.41 -0.87
N TYR A 334 4.52 -19.92 0.34
CA TYR A 334 3.49 -20.42 1.23
C TYR A 334 2.71 -19.27 1.85
N ARG A 335 1.39 -19.46 1.92
CA ARG A 335 0.48 -18.60 2.67
C ARG A 335 0.03 -19.32 3.95
N PHE A 336 0.53 -18.86 5.09
CA PHE A 336 0.16 -19.32 6.43
C PHE A 336 -1.08 -18.58 6.94
N LYS A 337 -1.19 -17.27 6.67
CA LYS A 337 -2.33 -16.48 7.13
C LYS A 337 -3.48 -16.47 6.12
N LYS A 338 -4.63 -17.04 6.47
CA LYS A 338 -5.91 -16.80 5.76
C LYS A 338 -6.50 -15.48 6.29
N ARG A 339 -6.24 -14.36 5.59
CA ARG A 339 -6.69 -12.98 5.92
C ARG A 339 -6.47 -12.59 7.39
N VAL A 340 -5.38 -11.90 7.66
CA VAL A 340 -5.17 -11.26 8.97
C VAL A 340 -5.30 -9.76 8.78
N SER A 341 -6.55 -9.31 8.65
CA SER A 341 -6.92 -8.10 9.35
C SER A 341 -6.87 -8.44 10.83
N ASN A 342 -5.73 -8.22 11.47
CA ASN A 342 -5.72 -7.84 12.89
C ASN A 342 -6.22 -6.39 13.00
N VAL A 343 -7.37 -6.09 12.37
CA VAL A 343 -8.35 -5.25 13.07
C VAL A 343 -8.64 -6.08 14.29
N SER A 344 -7.88 -5.75 15.33
CA SER A 344 -8.14 -6.03 16.72
C SER A 344 -9.50 -6.69 16.89
N ASN A 345 -9.50 -7.77 17.66
CA ASN A 345 -10.56 -7.90 18.65
C ASN A 345 -10.53 -6.62 19.51
N GLU A 346 -10.95 -5.48 18.95
CA GLU A 346 -11.44 -4.37 19.73
C GLU A 346 -12.56 -5.02 20.51
N SER A 347 -12.35 -5.14 21.81
CA SER A 347 -13.42 -5.54 22.71
C SER A 347 -14.66 -4.76 22.29
N LEU A 348 -15.82 -5.42 22.26
CA LEU A 348 -17.09 -4.81 21.83
C LEU A 348 -17.28 -3.40 22.44
N GLY A 349 -16.75 -3.18 23.66
CA GLY A 349 -16.68 -1.88 24.33
C GLY A 349 -15.93 -0.78 23.56
N LYS A 350 -14.74 -1.02 23.00
CA LYS A 350 -13.99 0.01 22.24
C LYS A 350 -14.68 0.37 20.92
N ARG A 351 -15.29 -0.63 20.26
CA ARG A 351 -16.06 -0.43 19.03
C ARG A 351 -17.35 0.37 19.23
N ILE A 352 -17.97 0.21 20.41
CA ILE A 352 -19.14 0.99 20.82
C ILE A 352 -18.72 2.43 21.11
N VAL A 353 -17.66 2.65 21.89
CA VAL A 353 -17.21 4.00 22.28
C VAL A 353 -16.74 4.83 21.08
N ASN A 354 -16.02 4.23 20.12
CA ASN A 354 -15.48 4.95 18.97
C ASN A 354 -16.50 5.19 17.84
N ASN A 355 -17.65 4.52 17.85
CA ASN A 355 -18.64 4.67 16.79
C ASN A 355 -19.87 5.43 17.29
N HIS A 356 -19.88 6.74 17.04
CA HIS A 356 -20.89 7.66 17.58
C HIS A 356 -22.34 7.24 17.24
N LYS A 357 -22.56 6.60 16.08
CA LYS A 357 -23.87 6.06 15.68
C LYS A 357 -24.32 4.86 16.54
N LEU A 358 -23.39 3.97 16.92
CA LEU A 358 -23.71 2.82 17.77
C LEU A 358 -24.04 3.24 19.20
N MET A 359 -23.35 4.25 19.74
CA MET A 359 -23.71 4.85 21.03
C MET A 359 -25.14 5.39 21.05
N ILE A 360 -25.55 6.07 19.98
CA ILE A 360 -26.92 6.59 19.86
C ILE A 360 -27.93 5.45 19.86
N TYR A 361 -27.70 4.38 19.08
CA TYR A 361 -28.62 3.23 19.07
C TYR A 361 -28.69 2.51 20.42
N LEU A 362 -27.57 2.36 21.12
CA LEU A 362 -27.51 1.69 22.42
C LEU A 362 -28.21 2.52 23.51
N PHE A 363 -28.09 3.85 23.44
CA PHE A 363 -28.83 4.78 24.30
C PHE A 363 -30.34 4.71 24.06
N VAL A 364 -30.79 4.71 22.80
CA VAL A 364 -32.20 4.56 22.44
C VAL A 364 -32.77 3.21 22.91
N PHE A 365 -31.98 2.13 22.78
CA PHE A 365 -32.36 0.80 23.26
C PHE A 365 -32.54 0.76 24.78
N LEU A 366 -31.64 1.37 25.55
CA LEU A 366 -31.72 1.46 27.02
C LEU A 366 -32.95 2.26 27.49
N ILE A 367 -33.30 3.34 26.79
CA ILE A 367 -34.53 4.11 27.05
C ILE A 367 -35.77 3.23 26.78
N GLY A 368 -35.76 2.48 25.67
CA GLY A 368 -36.85 1.54 25.36
C GLY A 368 -37.04 0.49 26.47
N MET A 369 -35.96 -0.13 26.93
CA MET A 369 -36.00 -1.12 28.01
C MET A 369 -36.47 -0.55 29.35
N THR A 370 -36.11 0.68 29.68
CA THR A 370 -36.60 1.34 30.91
C THR A 370 -38.08 1.65 30.84
N ILE A 371 -38.59 2.11 29.69
CA ILE A 371 -40.03 2.34 29.50
C ILE A 371 -40.81 1.03 29.62
N ILE A 372 -40.32 -0.05 29.00
CA ILE A 372 -40.94 -1.39 29.10
C ILE A 372 -40.92 -1.88 30.55
N GLY A 373 -39.79 -1.75 31.24
CA GLY A 373 -39.64 -2.15 32.63
C GLY A 373 -40.57 -1.38 33.58
N LEU A 374 -40.67 -0.05 33.40
CA LEU A 374 -41.60 0.78 34.17
C LEU A 374 -43.05 0.42 33.88
N SER A 375 -43.40 0.18 32.61
CA SER A 375 -44.75 -0.24 32.22
C SER A 375 -45.13 -1.57 32.86
N ALA A 376 -44.24 -2.56 32.81
CA ALA A 376 -44.43 -3.85 33.47
C ALA A 376 -44.58 -3.69 35.00
N PHE A 377 -43.75 -2.86 35.62
CA PHE A 377 -43.83 -2.57 37.05
C PHE A 377 -45.17 -1.92 37.44
N PHE A 378 -45.65 -0.95 36.67
CA PHE A 378 -46.94 -0.30 36.91
C PHE A 378 -48.12 -1.25 36.69
N ILE A 379 -48.07 -2.15 35.71
CA ILE A 379 -49.09 -3.18 35.48
C ILE A 379 -49.15 -4.15 36.67
N VAL A 380 -47.99 -4.65 37.13
CA VAL A 380 -47.93 -5.54 38.30
C VAL A 380 -48.41 -4.84 39.57
N LYS A 381 -47.99 -3.59 39.81
CA LYS A 381 -48.43 -2.79 40.96
C LYS A 381 -49.93 -2.47 40.93
N LYS A 382 -50.52 -2.26 39.75
CA LYS A 382 -51.95 -2.02 39.59
C LYS A 382 -52.78 -3.28 39.86
N ASN A 383 -52.32 -4.44 39.39
CA ASN A 383 -53.00 -5.71 39.65
C ASN A 383 -52.94 -6.13 41.13
N LEU A 384 -51.88 -5.72 41.86
CA LEU A 384 -51.78 -5.93 43.31
C LEU A 384 -52.68 -5.00 44.14
N LYS A 385 -53.19 -3.89 43.57
CA LYS A 385 -54.10 -2.93 44.23
C LYS A 385 -55.56 -3.05 43.82
N GLY A 386 -55.88 -3.88 42.83
CA GLY A 386 -57.25 -4.12 42.34
C GLY A 386 -57.88 -5.40 42.88
N GLY A 387 -57.28 -6.02 43.90
CA GLY A 387 -57.76 -7.22 44.57
C GLY A 387 -58.18 -6.97 46.02
N GLU A 388 -58.95 -5.90 46.24
CA GLU A 388 -59.83 -5.73 47.41
C GLU A 388 -61.28 -5.65 46.95
#